data_AF-A0A4Z2H4B1-F1
#
_entry.id   AF-A0A4Z2H4B1-F1
#
_cell.length_a   1.000
_cell.length_b   1.000
_cell.length_c   1.000
_cell.angle_alpha   90.00
_cell.angle_beta   90.00
_cell.angle_gamma   90.00
#
_symmetry.space_group_name_H-M   'P 1'
#
loop_
_entity.id
_entity.type
_entity.pdbx_description
1 polymer ?
#
loop_
_entity_poly.entity_id
_entity_poly.type
_entity_poly.pdbx_seq_one_letter_code
_entity_poly.pdbx_strand_id
1 'polypeptide(L)'
;MQSCILAGGVAVGVSMSAVHQPWEAMTIGFTAAVLSTIGSRYLKTHMLLAFECHDTRALLSTHGLPGLLGWLAHLLLQIKACDDPTVAVRFAVFHICSLFITISLSLSLGLITGLLLKWNFWRPPQDNKCFDDQAFWEFPHLAVRK
;
A
#
# COMPACT_ATOMS: atom_id res chain seq x y z
N MET A 1 -1.94 -10.95 8.79
CA MET A 1 -2.79 -10.35 9.83
C MET A 1 -2.09 -9.24 10.60
N GLN A 2 -0.87 -9.43 11.12
CA GLN A 2 -0.15 -8.39 11.89
C GLN A 2 -0.09 -7.02 11.17
N SER A 3 0.19 -7.02 9.86
CA SER A 3 0.25 -5.78 9.07
C SER A 3 -1.11 -5.09 8.86
N CYS A 4 -2.22 -5.85 8.84
CA CYS A 4 -3.57 -5.30 8.61
C CYS A 4 -4.05 -4.38 9.73
N ILE A 5 -3.50 -4.53 10.95
CA ILE A 5 -3.79 -3.64 12.09
C ILE A 5 -3.29 -2.22 11.81
N LEU A 6 -2.23 -2.07 11.00
CA LEU A 6 -1.64 -0.78 10.64
C LEU A 6 -2.40 -0.08 9.50
N ALA A 7 -3.29 -0.78 8.79
CA ALA A 7 -4.06 -0.23 7.67
C ALA A 7 -4.90 0.99 8.07
N GLY A 8 -5.45 0.97 9.29
CA GLY A 8 -6.21 2.10 9.82
C GLY A 8 -5.36 3.38 9.91
N GLY A 9 -4.12 3.27 10.36
CA GLY A 9 -3.18 4.39 10.39
C GLY A 9 -2.85 4.94 9.00
N VAL A 10 -2.73 4.06 8.00
CA VAL A 10 -2.52 4.48 6.60
C VAL A 10 -3.71 5.29 6.08
N ALA A 11 -4.94 4.79 6.27
CA ALA A 11 -6.14 5.47 5.77
C ALA A 11 -6.42 6.79 6.51
N VAL A 12 -6.32 6.79 7.84
CA VAL A 12 -6.52 7.99 8.66
C VAL A 12 -5.42 9.02 8.39
N GLY A 13 -4.17 8.60 8.19
CA GLY A 13 -3.07 9.52 7.88
C GLY A 13 -3.31 10.35 6.62
N VAL A 14 -3.92 9.76 5.58
CA VAL A 14 -4.25 10.49 4.34
C VAL A 14 -5.42 11.48 4.54
N SER A 15 -6.35 11.17 5.43
CA SER A 15 -7.59 11.95 5.65
C SER A 15 -7.55 12.85 6.89
N MET A 16 -6.45 12.86 7.65
CA MET A 16 -6.39 13.47 8.98
C MET A 16 -6.74 14.96 9.01
N SER A 17 -6.45 15.70 7.93
CA SER A 17 -6.76 17.13 7.84
C SER A 17 -8.25 17.43 7.64
N ALA A 18 -9.02 16.46 7.14
CA ALA A 18 -10.45 16.59 6.89
C ALA A 18 -11.32 15.89 7.95
N VAL A 19 -10.71 15.13 8.85
CA VAL A 19 -11.41 14.49 9.98
C VAL A 19 -11.59 15.51 11.10
N HIS A 20 -12.84 15.80 11.43
CA HIS A 20 -13.18 16.76 12.49
C HIS A 20 -13.79 16.08 13.72
N GLN A 21 -14.38 14.89 13.53
CA GLN A 21 -15.04 14.16 14.61
C GLN A 21 -14.35 12.81 14.88
N PRO A 22 -14.20 12.38 16.14
CA PRO A 22 -13.53 11.12 16.46
C PRO A 22 -14.14 9.88 15.79
N TRP A 23 -15.47 9.86 15.63
CA TRP A 23 -16.16 8.74 15.00
C TRP A 23 -15.83 8.60 13.50
N GLU A 24 -15.46 9.69 12.81
CA GLU A 24 -15.01 9.65 11.41
C GLU A 24 -13.69 8.89 11.31
N ALA A 25 -12.71 9.21 12.17
CA ALA A 25 -11.46 8.45 12.25
C ALA A 25 -11.70 6.97 12.58
N MET A 26 -12.62 6.67 13.52
CA MET A 26 -12.94 5.30 13.91
C MET A 26 -13.55 4.49 12.76
N THR A 27 -14.47 5.08 12.00
CA THR A 27 -15.10 4.40 10.86
C THR A 27 -14.12 4.18 9.70
N ILE A 28 -13.27 5.17 9.37
CA ILE A 28 -12.20 5.03 8.38
C ILE A 28 -11.20 3.94 8.79
N GLY A 29 -10.76 3.96 10.05
CA GLY A 29 -9.83 2.96 10.57
C GLY A 29 -10.37 1.54 10.55
N PHE A 30 -11.63 1.35 10.98
CA PHE A 30 -12.29 0.05 10.96
C PHE A 30 -12.48 -0.48 9.54
N THR A 31 -12.99 0.35 8.63
CA THR A 31 -13.19 -0.03 7.23
C THR A 31 -11.87 -0.36 6.53
N ALA A 32 -10.80 0.39 6.81
CA ALA A 32 -9.45 0.11 6.31
C ALA A 32 -8.93 -1.26 6.79
N ALA A 33 -9.12 -1.59 8.07
CA ALA A 33 -8.68 -2.88 8.62
C ALA A 33 -9.43 -4.07 7.98
N VAL A 34 -10.75 -3.94 7.79
CA VAL A 34 -11.57 -4.95 7.09
C VAL A 34 -11.11 -5.10 5.64
N LEU A 35 -10.99 -3.99 4.91
CA LEU A 35 -10.56 -3.99 3.51
C LEU A 35 -9.17 -4.62 3.37
N SER A 36 -8.24 -4.29 4.27
CA SER A 36 -6.89 -4.84 4.27
C SER A 36 -6.86 -6.34 4.60
N THR A 37 -7.71 -6.80 5.53
CA THR A 37 -7.79 -8.22 5.89
C THR A 37 -8.30 -9.05 4.72
N ILE A 38 -9.39 -8.60 4.08
CA ILE A 38 -9.96 -9.24 2.88
C ILE A 38 -8.95 -9.21 1.74
N GLY A 39 -8.38 -8.05 1.42
CA GLY A 39 -7.41 -7.91 0.34
C GLY A 39 -6.16 -8.78 0.54
N SER A 40 -5.69 -8.97 1.77
CA SER A 40 -4.48 -9.76 2.03
C SER A 40 -4.67 -11.24 1.70
N ARG A 41 -5.92 -11.71 1.77
CA ARG A 41 -6.30 -13.08 1.43
C ARG A 41 -6.54 -13.26 -0.06
N TYR A 42 -7.33 -12.37 -0.68
CA TYR A 42 -7.75 -12.55 -2.06
C TYR A 42 -6.80 -11.90 -3.06
N LEU A 43 -6.45 -10.63 -2.84
CA LEU A 43 -5.67 -9.84 -3.79
C LEU A 43 -4.27 -10.42 -3.99
N LYS A 44 -3.62 -10.85 -2.90
CA LYS A 44 -2.31 -11.51 -2.97
C LYS A 44 -2.35 -12.77 -3.84
N THR A 45 -3.36 -13.61 -3.67
CA THR A 45 -3.53 -14.83 -4.48
C THR A 45 -3.83 -14.50 -5.94
N HIS A 46 -4.68 -13.50 -6.22
CA HIS A 46 -4.95 -13.07 -7.59
C HIS A 46 -3.73 -12.46 -8.28
N MET A 47 -2.93 -11.64 -7.58
CA MET A 47 -1.70 -11.07 -8.12
C MET A 47 -0.68 -12.14 -8.51
N LEU A 48 -0.55 -13.18 -7.67
CA LEU A 48 0.34 -14.30 -7.96
C LEU A 48 -0.14 -15.13 -9.15
N LEU A 49 -1.42 -15.49 -9.18
CA LEU A 49 -1.95 -16.40 -10.21
C LEU A 49 -2.16 -15.74 -11.57
N ALA A 50 -2.56 -14.47 -11.62
CA ALA A 50 -2.91 -13.80 -12.86
C ALA A 50 -1.76 -12.97 -13.45
N PHE A 51 -0.85 -12.46 -12.62
CA PHE A 51 0.20 -11.53 -13.03
C PHE A 51 1.61 -11.99 -12.68
N GLU A 52 1.77 -13.18 -12.08
CA GLU A 52 3.04 -13.69 -11.53
C GLU A 52 3.73 -12.70 -10.57
N CYS A 53 2.94 -11.82 -9.96
CA CYS A 53 3.42 -10.75 -9.12
C CYS A 53 3.45 -11.20 -7.66
N HIS A 54 4.66 -11.40 -7.14
CA HIS A 54 4.89 -11.85 -5.76
C HIS A 54 4.83 -10.70 -4.76
N ASP A 55 3.67 -10.48 -4.15
CA ASP A 55 3.52 -9.55 -3.02
C ASP A 55 3.78 -10.28 -1.67
N THR A 56 5.05 -10.39 -1.28
CA THR A 56 5.51 -11.14 -0.09
C THR A 56 4.74 -10.75 1.17
N ARG A 57 4.62 -9.45 1.45
CA ARG A 57 4.02 -8.91 2.68
C ARG A 57 2.59 -8.37 2.51
N ALA A 58 1.94 -8.62 1.38
CA ALA A 58 0.62 -8.07 1.06
C ALA A 58 0.58 -6.53 1.18
N LEU A 59 1.61 -5.88 0.62
CA LEU A 59 1.82 -4.44 0.69
C LEU A 59 0.68 -3.67 0.01
N LEU A 60 0.18 -4.18 -1.12
CA LEU A 60 -0.93 -3.54 -1.85
C LEU A 60 -2.21 -3.53 -0.99
N SER A 61 -2.44 -4.60 -0.22
CA SER A 61 -3.59 -4.69 0.68
C SER A 61 -3.43 -3.90 1.98
N THR A 62 -2.20 -3.75 2.49
CA THR A 62 -1.95 -3.06 3.76
C THR A 62 -1.76 -1.56 3.59
N HIS A 63 -1.21 -1.12 2.47
CA HIS A 63 -0.89 0.28 2.22
C HIS A 63 -1.71 0.85 1.05
N GLY A 64 -1.73 0.17 -0.09
CA GLY A 64 -2.37 0.68 -1.31
C GLY A 64 -3.89 0.88 -1.15
N LEU A 65 -4.63 -0.19 -0.83
CA LEU A 65 -6.08 -0.12 -0.65
C LEU A 65 -6.50 0.82 0.50
N PRO A 66 -5.88 0.75 1.70
CA PRO A 66 -6.20 1.69 2.77
C PRO A 66 -5.83 3.14 2.44
N GLY A 67 -4.73 3.37 1.72
CA GLY A 67 -4.35 4.70 1.24
C GLY A 67 -5.37 5.29 0.28
N LEU A 68 -5.88 4.48 -0.66
CA LEU A 68 -6.94 4.89 -1.58
C LEU A 68 -8.27 5.16 -0.84
N LEU A 69 -8.59 4.34 0.16
CA LEU A 69 -9.74 4.56 1.03
C LEU A 69 -9.62 5.88 1.80
N GLY A 70 -8.45 6.17 2.37
CA GLY A 70 -8.16 7.43 3.05
C GLY A 70 -8.23 8.63 2.10
N TRP A 71 -7.75 8.49 0.87
CA TRP A 71 -7.87 9.51 -0.18
C TRP A 71 -9.34 9.83 -0.49
N LEU A 72 -10.17 8.80 -0.61
CA LEU A 72 -11.61 8.94 -0.86
C LEU A 72 -12.32 9.58 0.35
N ALA A 73 -11.99 9.16 1.56
CA ALA A 73 -12.55 9.73 2.78
C ALA A 73 -12.21 11.23 2.90
N HIS A 74 -10.95 11.60 2.64
CA HIS A 74 -10.52 13.01 2.60
C HIS A 74 -11.37 13.80 1.61
N LEU A 75 -11.52 13.30 0.38
CA LEU A 75 -12.29 13.97 -0.66
C LEU A 75 -13.73 14.24 -0.22
N LEU A 76 -14.40 13.22 0.32
CA LEU A 76 -15.80 13.31 0.74
C LEU A 76 -15.99 14.24 1.94
N LEU A 77 -15.13 14.13 2.95
CA LEU A 77 -15.21 14.97 4.15
C LEU A 77 -14.93 16.44 3.81
N GLN A 78 -13.93 16.71 2.98
CA GLN A 78 -13.59 18.08 2.59
C GLN A 78 -14.68 18.73 1.74
N ILE A 79 -15.29 17.99 0.81
CA ILE A 79 -16.43 18.50 0.03
C ILE A 79 -17.63 18.78 0.94
N LYS A 80 -17.92 17.88 1.88
CA LYS A 80 -19.03 18.06 2.83
C LYS A 80 -18.83 19.28 3.74
N ALA A 81 -17.59 19.58 4.13
CA ALA A 81 -17.26 20.68 5.02
C ALA A 81 -17.13 22.03 4.30
N CYS A 82 -17.16 22.07 2.97
CA CYS A 82 -16.92 23.28 2.19
C CYS A 82 -18.23 23.91 1.71
N ASP A 83 -18.52 25.13 2.18
CA ASP A 83 -19.74 25.87 1.79
C ASP A 83 -19.62 26.52 0.39
N ASP A 84 -18.41 26.82 -0.07
CA ASP A 84 -18.18 27.45 -1.38
C ASP A 84 -17.99 26.38 -2.48
N PRO A 85 -18.91 26.26 -3.44
CA PRO A 85 -18.81 25.26 -4.50
C PRO A 85 -17.59 25.46 -5.40
N THR A 86 -17.11 26.70 -5.57
CA THR A 86 -15.93 26.99 -6.38
C THR A 86 -14.67 26.45 -5.71
N VAL A 87 -14.56 26.61 -4.40
CA VAL A 87 -13.44 26.08 -3.61
C VAL A 87 -13.49 24.55 -3.57
N ALA A 88 -14.68 23.96 -3.36
CA ALA A 88 -14.87 22.52 -3.37
C ALA A 88 -14.46 21.88 -4.71
N VAL A 89 -14.87 22.47 -5.84
CA VAL A 89 -14.50 21.98 -7.18
C VAL A 89 -12.99 22.10 -7.42
N ARG A 90 -12.38 23.24 -7.06
CA ARG A 90 -10.92 23.43 -7.18
C ARG A 90 -10.17 22.37 -6.38
N PHE A 91 -10.54 22.17 -5.12
CA PHE A 91 -9.96 21.13 -4.27
C PHE A 91 -10.10 19.74 -4.90
N ALA A 92 -11.30 19.36 -5.34
CA ALA A 92 -11.55 18.06 -5.95
C ALA A 92 -10.68 17.81 -7.19
N VAL A 93 -10.54 18.82 -8.06
CA VAL A 93 -9.65 18.74 -9.24
C VAL A 93 -8.20 18.50 -8.82
N PHE A 94 -7.66 19.31 -7.90
CA PHE A 94 -6.27 19.13 -7.44
C PHE A 94 -6.06 17.78 -6.74
N HIS A 95 -7.03 17.34 -5.94
CA HIS A 95 -6.98 16.07 -5.20
C HIS A 95 -7.06 14.83 -6.10
N ILE A 96 -7.81 14.92 -7.19
CA ILE A 96 -7.86 13.88 -8.23
C ILE A 96 -6.58 13.89 -9.07
N CYS A 97 -6.11 15.07 -9.48
CA CYS A 97 -4.86 15.20 -10.21
C CYS A 97 -3.67 14.66 -9.41
N SER A 98 -3.60 14.93 -8.10
CA SER A 98 -2.53 14.42 -7.24
C SER A 98 -2.52 12.90 -7.20
N LEU A 99 -3.68 12.25 -7.09
CA LEU A 99 -3.78 10.78 -7.15
C LEU A 99 -3.22 10.21 -8.46
N PHE A 100 -3.64 10.76 -9.60
CA PHE A 100 -3.16 10.29 -10.90
C PHE A 100 -1.65 10.49 -11.08
N ILE A 101 -1.13 11.64 -10.63
CA ILE A 101 0.31 11.92 -10.65
C ILE A 101 1.05 10.92 -9.76
N THR A 102 0.57 10.68 -8.54
CA THR A 102 1.18 9.72 -7.61
C THR A 102 1.20 8.30 -8.18
N ILE A 103 0.08 7.82 -8.73
CA ILE A 103 0.01 6.48 -9.34
C ILE A 103 0.98 6.39 -10.52
N SER A 104 0.94 7.37 -11.43
CA SER A 104 1.80 7.39 -12.62
C SER A 104 3.29 7.41 -12.27
N LEU A 105 3.68 8.26 -11.33
CA LEU A 105 5.06 8.32 -10.84
C LEU A 105 5.46 7.00 -10.15
N SER A 106 4.62 6.46 -9.26
CA SER A 106 4.93 5.21 -8.55
C SER A 106 5.13 4.02 -9.50
N LEU A 107 4.31 3.91 -10.55
CA LEU A 107 4.45 2.88 -11.58
C LEU A 107 5.71 3.08 -12.40
N SER A 108 5.96 4.31 -12.86
CA SER A 108 7.11 4.64 -13.72
C SER A 108 8.42 4.41 -12.98
N LEU A 109 8.57 4.98 -11.78
CA LEU A 109 9.77 4.80 -10.96
C LEU A 109 9.91 3.34 -10.50
N GLY A 110 8.83 2.69 -10.07
CA GLY A 110 8.87 1.28 -9.67
C GLY A 110 9.35 0.36 -10.80
N LEU A 111 8.89 0.59 -12.03
CA LEU A 111 9.35 -0.14 -13.21
C LEU A 111 10.84 0.11 -13.49
N ILE A 112 11.26 1.37 -13.49
CA ILE A 112 12.67 1.75 -13.70
C ILE A 112 13.56 1.09 -12.64
N THR A 113 13.19 1.20 -11.35
CA THR A 113 13.93 0.56 -10.26
C THR A 113 13.95 -0.96 -10.40
N GLY A 114 12.83 -1.59 -10.76
CA GLY A 114 12.76 -3.03 -11.00
C GLY A 114 13.69 -3.49 -12.14
N LEU A 115 13.74 -2.75 -13.25
CA LEU A 115 14.65 -3.03 -14.36
C LEU A 115 16.12 -2.87 -13.95
N LEU A 116 16.45 -1.83 -13.18
CA LEU A 116 17.80 -1.59 -12.67
C LEU A 116 18.26 -2.71 -11.72
N LEU A 117 17.38 -3.17 -10.82
CA LEU A 117 17.69 -4.26 -9.87
C LEU A 117 17.83 -5.62 -10.55
N LYS A 118 17.25 -5.81 -11.74
CA LYS A 118 17.41 -7.03 -12.54
C LYS A 118 18.82 -7.16 -13.15
N TRP A 119 19.66 -6.13 -13.08
CA TRP A 119 21.02 -6.22 -13.61
C TRP A 119 21.90 -7.15 -12.76
N ASN A 120 22.53 -8.14 -13.40
CA ASN A 120 23.50 -9.08 -12.82
C ASN A 120 24.66 -8.44 -12.02
N PHE A 121 24.90 -7.14 -12.17
CA PHE A 121 25.88 -6.40 -11.35
C PHE A 121 25.60 -6.57 -9.85
N TRP A 122 24.32 -6.63 -9.45
CA TRP A 122 23.90 -6.71 -8.06
C TRP A 122 23.97 -8.11 -7.43
N ARG A 123 24.29 -9.15 -8.21
CA ARG A 123 24.35 -10.55 -7.76
C ARG A 123 23.13 -10.95 -6.91
N PRO A 124 21.90 -10.87 -7.45
CA PRO A 124 20.71 -11.25 -6.71
C PRO A 124 20.77 -12.73 -6.27
N PRO A 125 20.14 -13.09 -5.14
CA PRO A 125 20.09 -14.48 -4.70
C PRO A 125 19.33 -15.32 -5.73
N GLN A 126 19.67 -16.61 -5.81
CA GLN A 126 18.92 -17.56 -6.63
C GLN A 126 17.50 -17.72 -6.06
N ASP A 127 16.52 -17.97 -6.93
CA ASP A 127 15.11 -18.05 -6.53
C ASP A 127 14.85 -19.12 -5.45
N ASN A 128 15.57 -20.24 -5.50
CA ASN A 128 15.51 -21.31 -4.50
C ASN A 128 16.14 -20.96 -3.14
N LYS A 129 16.88 -19.85 -3.09
CA LYS A 129 17.50 -19.27 -1.89
C LYS A 129 16.77 -18.01 -1.40
N CYS A 130 15.65 -17.66 -2.03
CA CYS A 130 14.82 -16.57 -1.52
C CYS A 130 14.26 -16.95 -0.13
N PHE A 131 14.30 -16.01 0.80
CA PHE A 131 13.94 -16.20 2.22
C PHE A 131 14.85 -17.17 3.00
N ASP A 132 16.03 -17.51 2.46
CA ASP A 132 17.07 -18.28 3.16
C ASP A 132 18.19 -17.33 3.62
N ASP A 133 18.23 -17.05 4.92
CA ASP A 133 19.24 -16.15 5.51
C ASP A 133 20.67 -16.68 5.31
N GLN A 134 20.86 -17.99 5.10
CA GLN A 134 22.18 -18.58 4.82
C GLN A 134 22.78 -18.10 3.50
N ALA A 135 21.98 -17.49 2.61
CA ALA A 135 22.49 -16.87 1.40
C ALA A 135 23.40 -15.66 1.68
N PHE A 136 23.26 -15.02 2.85
CA PHE A 136 23.97 -13.78 3.21
C PHE A 136 24.65 -13.81 4.57
N TRP A 137 24.23 -14.69 5.49
CA TRP A 137 24.71 -14.74 6.87
C TRP A 137 25.35 -16.09 7.21
N GLU A 138 26.43 -16.05 7.99
CA GLU A 138 27.05 -17.24 8.56
C GLU A 138 26.27 -17.70 9.80
N PHE A 139 26.02 -19.01 9.90
CA PHE A 139 25.36 -19.60 11.07
C PHE A 139 26.33 -20.53 11.82
N PRO A 140 26.49 -20.36 13.15
CA PRO A 140 27.47 -21.14 13.94
C PRO A 140 27.14 -22.64 14.01
N HIS A 141 25.90 -23.02 13.73
CA HIS A 141 25.47 -24.38 13.48
C HIS A 141 24.53 -24.33 12.28
N LEU A 142 24.82 -25.10 11.24
CA LEU A 142 23.92 -25.19 10.10
C LEU A 142 22.57 -25.72 10.59
N ALA A 143 21.50 -24.95 10.42
CA ALA A 143 20.14 -25.45 10.53
C ALA A 143 19.84 -26.34 9.31
N VAL A 144 20.58 -27.44 9.16
CA VAL A 144 20.34 -28.40 8.08
C VAL A 144 19.10 -29.20 8.47
N ARG A 145 17.98 -28.97 7.79
CA ARG A 145 17.11 -30.10 7.47
C ARG A 145 17.59 -30.62 6.13
N LYS A 146 18.13 -31.84 6.13
CA LYS A 146 18.45 -32.59 4.91
C LYS A 146 17.21 -32.74 4.04
#